data_AF-A0A952RMU3-F1
#
_entry.id   AF-A0A952RMU3-F1
#
_cell.length_a   1.000
_cell.length_b   1.000
_cell.length_c   1.000
_cell.angle_alpha   90.00
_cell.angle_beta   90.00
_cell.angle_gamma   90.00
#
_symmetry.space_group_name_H-M   'P 1'
#
loop_
_entity.id
_entity.type
_entity.pdbx_description
1 polymer ?
#
loop_
_entity_poly.entity_id
_entity_poly.type
_entity_poly.pdbx_seq_one_letter_code
_entity_poly.pdbx_strand_id
1 'polypeptide(L)'
;MPIVGDRPESGVRIAIERDASKDDPPWIYAGAAHLPDGSHPLTVTVDAAGDVAVSIGPDAPPELGEKVRLIVRTAYRQAKADGEAPAWRIVRWRGEK
;
A
#
# COMPACT_ATOMS: atom_id res chain seq x y z
N MET A 1 -28.69 -2.41 -1.91
CA MET A 1 -27.56 -3.17 -1.34
C MET A 1 -26.50 -2.16 -0.93
N PRO A 2 -26.32 -1.83 0.36
CA PRO A 2 -25.31 -0.88 0.75
C PRO A 2 -23.93 -1.48 0.53
N ILE A 3 -23.09 -0.65 -0.07
CA ILE A 3 -21.72 -0.88 -0.49
C ILE A 3 -20.91 -1.44 0.69
N VAL A 4 -20.22 -2.55 0.43
CA VAL A 4 -19.26 -3.23 1.31
C VAL A 4 -18.45 -2.19 2.09
N GLY A 5 -18.52 -2.28 3.41
CA GLY A 5 -17.91 -1.32 4.34
C GLY A 5 -16.46 -1.04 3.97
N ASP A 6 -16.08 0.23 4.06
CA ASP A 6 -14.73 0.71 3.75
C ASP A 6 -13.65 -0.05 4.55
N ARG A 7 -14.04 -0.57 5.72
CA ARG A 7 -13.21 -1.28 6.69
C ARG A 7 -13.39 -2.80 6.60
N PRO A 8 -12.29 -3.57 6.68
CA PRO A 8 -12.37 -5.02 6.74
C PRO A 8 -12.89 -5.51 8.11
N GLU A 9 -13.59 -6.65 8.12
CA GLU A 9 -14.00 -7.35 9.36
C GLU A 9 -12.80 -8.02 10.07
N SER A 10 -11.74 -8.36 9.32
CA SER A 10 -10.45 -8.86 9.83
C SER A 10 -9.33 -8.55 8.82
N GLY A 11 -8.10 -8.37 9.33
CA GLY A 11 -6.90 -8.15 8.53
C GLY A 11 -6.67 -6.70 8.09
N VAL A 12 -6.00 -6.50 6.95
CA VAL A 12 -5.62 -5.17 6.46
C VAL A 12 -6.07 -4.96 5.01
N ARG A 13 -6.70 -3.82 4.75
CA ARG A 13 -6.95 -3.29 3.41
C ARG A 13 -6.04 -2.10 3.16
N ILE A 14 -5.17 -2.19 2.17
CA ILE A 14 -4.34 -1.06 1.75
C ILE A 14 -4.98 -0.45 0.52
N ALA A 15 -5.17 0.88 0.52
CA ALA A 15 -5.58 1.65 -0.62
C ALA A 15 -4.63 2.84 -0.78
N ILE A 16 -3.69 2.71 -1.72
CA ILE A 16 -2.73 3.77 -2.04
C ILE A 16 -2.67 4.02 -3.54
N GLU A 17 -2.42 5.27 -3.88
CA GLU A 17 -2.35 5.75 -5.26
C GLU A 17 -1.00 6.45 -5.46
N ARG A 18 -0.39 6.18 -6.62
CA ARG A 18 0.86 6.80 -7.03
C ARG A 18 0.62 8.25 -7.38
N ASP A 19 1.55 9.12 -7.02
CA ASP A 19 1.56 10.52 -7.47
C ASP A 19 1.63 10.56 -9.01
N ALA A 20 0.59 11.11 -9.63
CA ALA A 20 0.46 11.20 -11.07
C ALA A 20 1.38 12.24 -11.71
N SER A 21 2.00 13.10 -10.91
CA SER A 21 2.92 14.13 -11.37
C SER A 21 4.33 13.57 -11.60
N LYS A 22 4.59 12.31 -11.24
CA LYS A 22 5.90 11.66 -11.36
C LYS A 22 5.79 10.29 -12.02
N ASP A 23 6.25 10.21 -13.26
CA ASP A 23 6.38 8.95 -13.99
C ASP A 23 7.69 8.21 -13.68
N ASP A 24 8.72 8.94 -13.25
CA ASP A 24 10.04 8.42 -12.91
C ASP A 24 10.21 8.12 -11.41
N PRO A 25 11.05 7.13 -11.06
CA PRO A 25 11.41 6.86 -9.68
C PRO A 25 12.16 8.04 -9.02
N PRO A 26 12.00 8.26 -7.70
CA PRO A 26 11.23 7.44 -6.78
C PRO A 26 9.71 7.65 -6.91
N TRP A 27 8.96 6.55 -7.02
CA TRP A 27 7.50 6.58 -7.09
C TRP A 27 6.95 6.76 -5.69
N ILE A 28 6.19 7.82 -5.51
CA ILE A 28 5.56 8.16 -4.23
C ILE A 28 4.10 7.73 -4.30
N TYR A 29 3.66 6.99 -3.29
CA TYR A 29 2.30 6.55 -3.10
C TYR A 29 1.74 7.17 -1.84
N ALA A 30 0.51 7.66 -1.91
CA ALA A 30 -0.22 8.19 -0.76
C ALA A 30 -1.58 7.50 -0.64
N GLY A 31 -2.07 7.36 0.59
CA GLY A 31 -3.39 6.81 0.86
C GLY A 31 -3.53 6.37 2.30
N ALA A 32 -4.23 5.26 2.52
CA ALA A 32 -4.49 4.74 3.86
C ALA A 32 -4.47 3.22 3.92
N ALA A 33 -4.14 2.70 5.10
CA ALA A 33 -4.42 1.33 5.48
C ALA A 33 -5.65 1.31 6.41
N HIS A 34 -6.63 0.51 6.04
CA HIS A 34 -7.85 0.28 6.80
C HIS A 34 -7.73 -1.04 7.54
N LEU A 35 -7.82 -0.96 8.86
CA LEU A 35 -7.97 -2.07 9.78
C LEU A 35 -9.41 -2.08 10.33
N PRO A 36 -9.82 -3.16 11.02
CA PRO A 36 -11.10 -3.17 11.74
C PRO A 36 -11.21 -2.01 12.74
N ASP A 37 -10.09 -1.71 13.40
CA ASP A 37 -10.03 -0.75 14.52
C ASP A 37 -9.93 0.71 14.05
N GLY A 38 -9.54 0.96 12.79
CA GLY A 38 -9.33 2.32 12.29
C GLY A 38 -8.65 2.40 10.93
N SER A 39 -8.59 3.62 10.39
CA SER A 39 -7.86 3.93 9.17
C SER A 39 -6.60 4.73 9.52
N HIS A 40 -5.45 4.32 9.01
CA HIS A 40 -4.17 4.98 9.25
C HIS A 40 -3.63 5.54 7.94
N PRO A 41 -3.44 6.87 7.83
CA PRO A 41 -2.84 7.47 6.65
C PRO A 41 -1.39 6.99 6.52
N LEU A 42 -0.98 6.72 5.28
CA LEU A 42 0.37 6.27 5.00
C LEU A 42 0.90 6.79 3.67
N THR A 43 2.22 6.91 3.62
CA THR A 43 2.99 7.28 2.44
C THR A 43 4.02 6.20 2.18
N VAL A 44 4.13 5.75 0.93
CA VAL A 44 5.13 4.76 0.52
C VAL A 44 5.98 5.35 -0.58
N THR A 45 7.29 5.13 -0.51
CA THR A 45 8.24 5.53 -1.54
C THR A 45 8.92 4.28 -2.07
N VAL A 46 8.90 4.10 -3.38
CA VAL A 46 9.57 3.00 -4.07
C VAL A 46 10.64 3.56 -4.98
N ASP A 47 11.89 3.17 -4.79
CA ASP A 47 12.99 3.61 -5.65
C ASP A 47 13.14 2.74 -6.92
N ALA A 48 14.09 3.11 -7.79
CA ALA A 48 14.39 2.36 -9.01
C ALA A 48 14.95 0.96 -8.76
N ALA A 49 15.57 0.71 -7.60
CA ALA A 49 16.06 -0.60 -7.19
C ALA A 49 14.94 -1.52 -6.69
N GLY A 50 13.79 -0.95 -6.31
CA GLY A 50 12.66 -1.62 -5.69
C GLY A 50 12.73 -1.65 -4.17
N ASP A 51 13.56 -0.79 -3.57
CA ASP A 51 13.54 -0.54 -2.13
C ASP A 51 12.31 0.30 -1.77
N VAL A 52 11.65 -0.12 -0.70
CA VAL A 52 10.35 0.41 -0.28
C VAL A 52 10.50 1.02 1.11
N ALA A 53 10.32 2.34 1.20
CA ALA A 53 10.24 3.09 2.44
C ALA A 53 8.77 3.40 2.76
N VAL A 54 8.35 3.17 4.01
CA VAL A 54 6.96 3.35 4.44
C VAL A 54 6.93 4.31 5.63
N SER A 55 6.06 5.31 5.55
CA SER A 55 5.75 6.23 6.63
C SER A 55 4.27 6.08 6.97
N ILE A 56 3.95 5.82 8.23
CA ILE A 56 2.57 5.67 8.72
C ILE A 56 2.36 6.65 9.86
N GLY A 57 1.13 7.14 10.02
CA GLY A 57 0.73 7.96 11.16
C GLY A 57 1.05 7.31 12.53
N PRO A 58 1.19 8.14 13.59
CA PRO A 58 1.72 7.74 14.89
C PRO A 58 0.88 6.70 15.64
N ASP A 59 -0.41 6.60 15.33
CA ASP A 59 -1.34 5.68 16.02
C ASP A 59 -1.41 4.29 15.38
N ALA A 60 -0.57 3.99 14.40
CA ALA A 60 -0.61 2.71 13.70
C ALA A 60 0.08 1.56 14.45
N PRO A 61 -0.42 0.33 14.30
CA PRO A 61 0.26 -0.86 14.80
C PRO A 61 1.70 -0.95 14.26
N PRO A 62 2.70 -1.32 15.08
CA PRO A 62 4.10 -1.35 14.66
C PRO A 62 4.36 -2.37 13.52
N GLU A 63 3.56 -3.42 13.44
CA GLU A 63 3.61 -4.44 12.39
C GLU A 63 3.03 -3.97 11.04
N LEU A 64 2.25 -2.88 11.02
CA LEU A 64 1.58 -2.40 9.81
C LEU A 64 2.59 -1.90 8.78
N GLY A 65 3.64 -1.23 9.22
CA GLY A 65 4.72 -0.72 8.36
C GLY A 65 5.37 -1.80 7.53
N GLU A 66 5.78 -2.89 8.19
CA GLU A 66 6.42 -4.02 7.53
C GLU A 66 5.42 -4.77 6.62
N LYS A 67 4.16 -4.95 7.04
CA LYS A 67 3.12 -5.56 6.20
C LYS A 67 2.89 -4.76 4.90
N VAL A 68 2.75 -3.43 5.01
CA VAL A 68 2.60 -2.53 3.86
C VAL A 68 3.83 -2.60 2.95
N ARG A 69 5.03 -2.54 3.54
CA ARG A 69 6.30 -2.64 2.81
C ARG A 69 6.37 -3.93 1.98
N LEU A 70 6.04 -5.07 2.56
CA LEU A 70 6.05 -6.36 1.87
C LEU A 70 5.01 -6.44 0.74
N ILE A 71 3.82 -5.89 0.96
CA ILE A 71 2.76 -5.86 -0.06
C ILE A 71 3.17 -5.01 -1.26
N VAL A 72 3.66 -3.79 -1.02
CA VAL A 72 4.10 -2.88 -2.09
C VAL A 72 5.32 -3.43 -2.82
N ARG A 73 6.30 -3.96 -2.09
CA ARG A 73 7.48 -4.61 -2.70
C ARG A 73 7.10 -5.78 -3.59
N THR A 74 6.12 -6.60 -3.17
CA THR A 74 5.63 -7.73 -3.97
C THR A 74 4.91 -7.23 -5.23
N ALA A 75 4.06 -6.21 -5.12
CA ALA A 75 3.37 -5.61 -6.26
C ALA A 75 4.37 -5.01 -7.27
N TYR A 76 5.39 -4.30 -6.80
CA TYR A 76 6.46 -3.78 -7.65
C TYR A 76 7.24 -4.89 -8.35
N ARG A 77 7.64 -5.94 -7.62
CA ARG A 77 8.37 -7.08 -8.19
C ARG A 77 7.57 -7.81 -9.26
N GLN A 78 6.27 -7.98 -9.05
CA GLN A 78 5.37 -8.58 -10.03
C GLN A 78 5.35 -7.73 -11.32
N ALA A 79 5.08 -6.43 -11.20
CA ALA A 79 5.07 -5.52 -12.36
C ALA A 79 6.41 -5.54 -13.12
N LYS A 80 7.54 -5.51 -12.39
CA LYS A 80 8.88 -5.60 -12.98
C LYS A 80 9.11 -6.92 -13.72
N ALA A 81 8.64 -8.03 -13.18
CA ALA A 81 8.74 -9.34 -13.83
C ALA A 81 7.89 -9.43 -15.11
N ASP A 82 6.75 -8.74 -15.11
CA ASP A 82 5.83 -8.68 -16.25
C ASP A 82 6.25 -7.60 -17.29
N GLY A 83 7.32 -6.85 -17.02
CA GLY A 83 7.80 -5.76 -17.90
C GLY A 83 6.88 -4.53 -17.88
N GLU A 84 5.98 -4.45 -16.90
CA GLU A 84 5.01 -3.37 -16.76
C GLU A 84 5.55 -2.26 -15.84
N ALA A 85 5.03 -1.05 -16.04
CA ALA A 85 5.26 0.03 -15.09
C ALA A 85 4.67 -0.33 -13.71
N PRO A 86 5.26 0.15 -12.61
CA PRO A 86 4.69 -0.04 -11.28
C PRO A 86 3.23 0.40 -11.23
N ALA A 87 2.38 -0.41 -10.60
CA ALA A 87 0.94 -0.16 -10.57
C ALA A 87 0.63 1.26 -10.09
N TRP A 88 -0.28 1.92 -10.80
CA TRP A 88 -0.77 3.27 -10.48
C TRP A 88 -1.57 3.31 -9.18
N ARG A 89 -2.29 2.22 -8.89
CA ARG A 89 -3.11 2.08 -7.68
C ARG A 89 -2.93 0.68 -7.11
N ILE A 90 -2.64 0.61 -5.82
CA ILE A 90 -2.48 -0.66 -5.10
C ILE A 90 -3.63 -0.76 -4.12
N VAL A 91 -4.62 -1.59 -4.46
CA VAL A 91 -5.69 -2.02 -3.54
C VAL A 91 -5.50 -3.50 -3.25
N ARG A 92 -5.11 -3.83 -2.02
CA ARG A 92 -4.89 -5.23 -1.60
C ARG A 92 -5.59 -5.51 -0.28
N TRP A 93 -6.26 -6.66 -0.24
CA TRP A 93 -6.85 -7.21 0.96
C TRP A 93 -6.02 -8.41 1.43
N ARG A 94 -5.67 -8.42 2.71
CA ARG A 94 -5.12 -9.59 3.39
C ARG A 94 -5.98 -9.84 4.63
N GLY A 95 -6.82 -10.88 4.57
CA GLY A 95 -7.45 -11.44 5.77
C GLY A 95 -6.41 -12.16 6.63
N GLU A 96 -6.66 -12.23 7.93
CA GLU A 96 -5.97 -13.21 8.78
C GLU A 96 -6.49 -14.61 8.43
N LYS A 97 -5.58 -15.57 8.31
CA LYS A 97 -5.91 -16.98 8.09
C LYS A 97 -5.83 -17.71 9.42
#